data_AF-A0A662UFJ4-F1
#
_entry.id   AF-A0A662UFJ4-F1
#
_cell.length_a   1.000
_cell.length_b   1.000
_cell.length_c   1.000
_cell.angle_alpha   90.00
_cell.angle_beta   90.00
_cell.angle_gamma   90.00
#
_symmetry.space_group_name_H-M   'P 1'
#
loop_
_entity.id
_entity.type
_entity.pdbx_description
1 polymer ?
#
loop_
_entity_poly.entity_id
_entity_poly.type
_entity_poly.pdbx_seq_one_letter_code
_entity_poly.pdbx_strand_id
1 'polypeptide(L)' 'MVMHVVTYRVKDIGRDANYYRDKAKQLIGSDAYVEVHPGLVRFRFTRELSESELEELDDFIKEVADGVRQH' A
#
# COMPACT_ATOMS: atom_id res chain seq x y z
N MET A 1 -12.96 -1.40 15.78
CA MET A 1 -12.02 -0.65 14.93
C MET A 1 -12.25 -1.13 13.51
N VAL A 2 -12.66 -0.24 12.60
CA VAL A 2 -12.81 -0.60 11.17
C VAL A 2 -11.41 -0.56 10.58
N MET A 3 -10.91 -1.70 10.08
CA MET A 3 -9.64 -1.75 9.36
C MET A 3 -9.92 -1.54 7.87
N HIS A 4 -9.34 -0.49 7.28
CA HIS A 4 -9.40 -0.29 5.84
C HIS A 4 -8.26 -1.09 5.20
N VAL A 5 -8.60 -2.09 4.40
CA VAL A 5 -7.63 -2.96 3.73
C VAL A 5 -7.55 -2.57 2.26
N VAL A 6 -6.34 -2.27 1.80
CA VAL A 6 -6.05 -1.96 0.40
C VAL A 6 -5.08 -3.01 -0.14
N THR A 7 -5.44 -3.69 -1.21
CA THR A 7 -4.62 -4.75 -1.80
C THR A 7 -4.19 -4.35 -3.19
N TYR A 8 -2.92 -4.60 -3.52
CA TYR A 8 -2.32 -4.33 -4.81
C TYR A 8 -1.73 -5.61 -5.40
N ARG A 9 -1.98 -5.84 -6.68
CA ARG A 9 -1.19 -6.78 -7.46
C ARG A 9 0.03 -6.04 -7.97
N VAL A 10 1.22 -6.53 -7.70
CA VAL A 10 2.49 -5.87 -8.04
C VAL A 10 3.42 -6.79 -8.83
N LYS A 11 4.47 -6.25 -9.44
CA LYS A 11 5.63 -7.06 -9.83
C LYS A 11 6.52 -7.32 -8.62
N ASP A 12 7.14 -8.49 -8.58
CA ASP A 12 8.16 -8.78 -7.57
C ASP A 12 9.43 -7.99 -7.92
N ILE A 13 9.78 -7.07 -7.03
CA ILE A 13 10.93 -6.17 -7.15
C ILE A 13 11.92 -6.33 -5.98
N GLY A 14 11.76 -7.38 -5.16
CA GLY A 14 12.63 -7.63 -4.01
C GLY A 14 12.55 -6.59 -2.89
N ARG A 15 11.42 -5.88 -2.75
CA ARG A 15 11.15 -4.96 -1.63
C ARG A 15 10.41 -5.67 -0.51
N ASP A 16 10.73 -5.32 0.73
CA ASP A 16 10.12 -5.89 1.93
C ASP A 16 8.95 -5.03 2.46
N ALA A 17 8.24 -5.56 3.45
CA ALA A 17 7.10 -4.89 4.06
C ALA A 17 7.47 -3.57 4.77
N ASN A 18 8.68 -3.45 5.31
CA ASN A 18 9.12 -2.24 6.01
C ASN A 18 9.28 -1.09 5.02
N TYR A 19 9.86 -1.34 3.85
CA TYR A 19 9.98 -0.36 2.78
C TYR A 19 8.62 0.25 2.40
N TYR A 20 7.62 -0.60 2.14
CA TYR A 20 6.29 -0.14 1.77
C TYR A 20 5.58 0.58 2.93
N ARG A 21 5.75 0.10 4.16
CA ARG A 21 5.19 0.73 5.36
C ARG A 21 5.74 2.14 5.57
N ASP A 22 7.06 2.31 5.51
CA ASP A 22 7.70 3.61 5.70
C ASP A 22 7.26 4.61 4.63
N LYS A 23 7.10 4.14 3.39
CA LYS A 23 6.60 4.97 2.29
C LYS A 23 5.13 5.33 2.44
N ALA A 24 4.26 4.37 2.76
CA ALA A 24 2.87 4.65 3.04
C ALA A 24 2.70 5.63 4.21
N LYS A 25 3.53 5.52 5.25
CA LYS A 25 3.53 6.46 6.38
C LYS A 25 4.00 7.87 5.97
N GLN A 26 4.97 7.99 5.07
CA GLN A 26 5.43 9.27 4.54
C GLN A 26 4.36 9.97 3.68
N LEU A 27 3.64 9.22 2.85
CA LEU A 27 2.61 9.75 1.96
C LEU A 27 1.33 10.08 2.74
N ILE A 28 0.80 9.09 3.46
CA ILE A 28 -0.54 9.12 4.06
C ILE A 28 -0.53 9.70 5.50
N GLY A 29 0.66 9.88 6.08
CA GLY A 29 0.81 10.36 7.47
C GLY A 29 0.27 9.40 8.53
N SER A 30 -0.07 8.16 8.15
CA SER A 30 -0.67 7.16 9.04
C SER A 30 0.08 5.84 8.97
N ASP A 31 0.13 5.15 10.10
CA ASP A 31 0.79 3.84 10.17
C ASP A 31 -0.13 2.75 9.59
N ALA A 32 0.48 1.82 8.86
CA ALA A 32 -0.20 0.71 8.21
C ALA A 32 0.52 -0.59 8.52
N TYR A 33 -0.25 -1.65 8.72
CA TYR A 33 0.31 -3.00 8.68
C TYR A 33 0.44 -3.44 7.22
N VAL A 34 1.63 -3.89 6.82
CA VAL A 34 1.92 -4.24 5.43
C VAL A 34 2.31 -5.71 5.32
N GLU A 35 1.68 -6.41 4.39
CA GLU A 35 2.01 -7.78 4.01
C GLU A 35 2.50 -7.79 2.57
N VAL A 36 3.69 -8.36 2.35
CA VAL A 36 4.26 -8.52 1.00
C VAL A 36 4.33 -10.01 0.69
N HIS A 37 3.76 -10.37 -0.44
CA HIS A 37 3.83 -11.70 -1.04
C HIS A 37 4.38 -11.57 -2.47
N PRO A 38 4.90 -12.66 -3.07
CA PRO A 38 5.28 -12.64 -4.48
C PRO A 38 4.10 -12.19 -5.36
N GLY A 39 4.24 -11.01 -5.95
CA GLY A 39 3.23 -10.40 -6.81
C GLY A 39 2.04 -9.71 -6.13
N LEU A 40 2.07 -9.54 -4.80
CA LEU A 40 0.98 -8.92 -4.06
C LEU A 40 1.47 -8.13 -2.84
N VAL A 41 0.94 -6.92 -2.66
CA VAL A 41 1.17 -6.09 -1.46
C VAL A 41 -0.18 -5.72 -0.87
N ARG A 42 -0.33 -5.91 0.45
CA ARG A 42 -1.55 -5.55 1.17
C ARG A 42 -1.23 -4.57 2.29
N PHE A 43 -1.93 -3.44 2.29
CA PHE A 43 -1.92 -2.46 3.35
C PHE A 43 -3.18 -2.60 4.21
N ARG A 44 -3.01 -2.54 5.53
CA ARG A 44 -4.11 -2.48 6.48
C ARG A 44 -3.95 -1.22 7.32
N PHE A 45 -4.80 -0.24 7.06
CA PHE A 45 -4.82 1.02 7.77
C PHE A 45 -5.77 0.94 8.97
N THR A 46 -5.39 1.62 10.05
CA THR A 46 -6.19 1.71 11.29
C THR A 46 -7.32 2.73 11.21
N ARG A 47 -7.43 3.43 10.06
CA ARG A 47 -8.46 4.41 9.73
C ARG A 47 -8.89 4.24 8.29
N GLU A 48 -9.99 4.90 7.94
CA GLU A 48 -10.40 5.05 6.56
C GLU A 48 -9.46 6.01 5.81
N LEU A 49 -9.15 5.68 4.56
CA LEU A 49 -8.43 6.55 3.65
C LEU A 49 -9.41 7.30 2.77
N SER A 50 -9.13 8.58 2.55
CA SER A 50 -9.81 9.39 1.55
C SER A 50 -9.41 8.97 0.13
N GLU A 51 -10.20 9.36 -0.86
CA GLU A 51 -9.93 9.07 -2.27
C GLU A 51 -8.57 9.61 -2.72
N SER A 52 -8.21 10.83 -2.30
CA SER A 52 -6.90 11.44 -2.59
C SER A 52 -5.73 10.64 -2.01
N GLU A 53 -5.89 10.09 -0.80
CA GLU A 53 -4.86 9.25 -0.17
C GLU A 53 -4.71 7.90 -0.86
N LEU A 54 -5.83 7.36 -1.36
CA LEU A 54 -5.81 6.14 -2.16
C LEU A 54 -5.13 6.37 -3.51
N GLU A 55 -5.38 7.51 -4.17
CA GLU A 55 -4.71 7.89 -5.42
C GLU A 55 -3.19 8.03 -5.23
N GLU A 56 -2.73 8.68 -4.15
CA GLU A 56 -1.29 8.78 -3.86
C GLU A 56 -0.65 7.40 -3.64
N LEU A 57 -1.36 6.49 -2.96
CA LEU A 57 -0.89 5.13 -2.74
C LEU A 57 -0.86 4.33 -4.05
N ASP A 58 -1.87 4.52 -4.91
CA ASP A 58 -1.95 3.91 -6.23
C ASP A 58 -0.78 4.35 -7.12
N ASP A 59 -0.49 5.66 -7.18
CA ASP A 59 0.62 6.22 -7.96
C ASP A 59 1.98 5.71 -7.47
N PHE A 60 2.19 5.69 -6.15
CA PHE A 60 3.40 5.13 -5.55
C PHE A 60 3.60 3.65 -5.91
N ILE A 61 2.56 2.83 -5.74
CA ILE A 61 2.66 1.39 -6.02
C ILE A 61 2.85 1.12 -7.51
N LYS A 62 2.23 1.93 -8.37
CA LYS A 62 2.42 1.89 -9.82
C LYS A 62 3.83 2.28 -10.23
N GLU A 63 4.39 3.35 -9.67
CA GLU A 63 5.76 3.80 -9.97
C GLU A 63 6.80 2.77 -9.53
N VAL A 64 6.66 2.26 -8.30
CA VAL A 64 7.69 1.41 -7.70
C VAL A 64 7.62 -0.03 -8.18
N ALA A 65 6.42 -0.57 -8.31
CA ALA A 65 6.21 -2.00 -8.51
C ALA A 65 5.24 -2.34 -9.66
N ASP A 66 4.94 -1.37 -10.55
CA ASP A 66 3.96 -1.51 -11.64
C ASP A 66 2.64 -2.09 -11.15
N GLY A 67 2.23 -1.68 -9.94
CA GLY A 67 1.14 -2.30 -9.23
C GLY A 67 -0.22 -1.68 -9.54
N VAL A 68 -1.26 -2.50 -9.38
CA VAL A 68 -2.66 -2.14 -9.64
C VAL A 68 -3.51 -2.53 -8.44
N ARG A 69 -4.31 -1.58 -7.95
CA ARG A 69 -5.24 -1.80 -6.83
C ARG A 69 -6.30 -2.85 -7.21
N GLN A 70 -6.55 -3.77 -6.30
CA GLN A 70 -7.62 -4.76 -6.40
C GLN A 70 -8.88 -4.19 -5.74
N HIS A 71 -9.99 -4.21 -6.46
CA HIS A 71 -11.32 -3.84 -5.97
C HIS A 71 -11.99 -5.01 -5.22
#